data_AF-A0A7C0U0D4-F1
#
_entry.id   AF-A0A7C0U0D4-F1
#
_cell.length_a   1.000
_cell.length_b   1.000
_cell.length_c   1.000
_cell.angle_alpha   90.00
_cell.angle_beta   90.00
_cell.angle_gamma   90.00
#
_symmetry.space_group_name_H-M   'P 1'
#
loop_
_entity.id
_entity.type
_entity.pdbx_description
1 polymer ?
#
loop_
_entity_poly.entity_id
_entity_poly.type
_entity_poly.pdbx_seq_one_letter_code
_entity_poly.pdbx_strand_id
1 'polypeptide(L)'
;MSWLRVRTAVSTSIVVILLLFLVVLAAYRLTGHVTPLLTVKSGSMTPTLNVGDIILMEPVSPEDLKVGDVIVFYSPGADKLIVHRVVKKSPEGVYTKGDANPGIDWWSPVPYENIVGRWTGFKIPNWLGIGYLSLFLSGELYPPYGRVVLMILVIVNVLLVLADLIEHKRSRESMAEDRAEVS
;
A
#
# COMPACT_ATOMS: atom_id res chain seq x y z
N MET A 1 23.45 24.29 -27.19
CA MET A 1 22.57 24.83 -26.12
C MET A 1 21.29 24.01 -25.85
N SER A 2 20.95 22.98 -26.66
CA SER A 2 19.71 22.19 -26.51
C SER A 2 19.80 21.00 -25.54
N TRP A 3 20.96 20.32 -25.45
CA TRP A 3 21.07 19.06 -24.70
C TRP A 3 20.94 19.22 -23.18
N LEU A 4 21.52 20.28 -22.60
CA LEU A 4 21.44 20.56 -21.16
C LEU A 4 20.01 20.93 -20.72
N ARG A 5 19.27 21.70 -21.53
CA ARG A 5 17.87 22.09 -21.25
C ARG A 5 16.89 20.92 -21.40
N VAL A 6 17.13 20.01 -22.34
CA VAL A 6 16.34 18.78 -22.48
C VAL A 6 16.63 17.84 -21.30
N ARG A 7 17.88 17.73 -20.85
CA ARG A 7 18.25 16.88 -19.71
C ARG A 7 17.63 17.36 -18.39
N THR A 8 17.60 18.67 -18.13
CA THR A 8 16.94 19.22 -16.94
C THR A 8 15.42 19.07 -17.01
N ALA A 9 14.79 19.37 -18.16
CA ALA A 9 13.34 19.21 -18.33
C ALA A 9 12.88 17.75 -18.18
N VAL A 10 13.64 16.77 -18.70
CA VAL A 10 13.36 15.34 -18.52
C VAL A 10 13.54 14.95 -17.04
N SER A 11 14.58 15.44 -16.37
CA SER A 11 14.81 15.19 -14.94
C SER A 11 13.66 15.72 -14.07
N THR A 12 13.23 16.96 -14.30
CA THR A 12 12.11 17.58 -13.57
C THR A 12 10.81 16.82 -13.83
N SER A 13 10.56 16.41 -15.07
CA SER A 13 9.36 15.64 -15.43
C SER A 13 9.31 14.31 -14.67
N ILE A 14 10.44 13.60 -14.55
CA ILE A 14 10.52 12.35 -13.77
C ILE A 14 10.23 12.60 -12.29
N VAL A 15 10.81 13.65 -11.69
CA VAL A 15 10.58 13.99 -10.28
C VAL A 15 9.11 14.35 -10.02
N VAL A 16 8.49 15.14 -10.91
CA VAL A 16 7.07 15.50 -10.81
C VAL A 16 6.17 14.26 -10.94
N ILE A 17 6.47 13.35 -11.87
CA ILE A 17 5.73 12.09 -12.02
C ILE A 17 5.84 11.24 -10.75
N LEU A 18 7.04 11.12 -10.17
CA LEU A 18 7.26 10.38 -8.92
C LEU A 18 6.49 11.01 -7.76
N LEU A 19 6.50 12.34 -7.64
CA LEU A 19 5.75 13.05 -6.59
C LEU A 19 4.24 12.84 -6.75
N LEU A 20 3.70 12.98 -7.96
CA LEU A 20 2.29 12.72 -8.25
C LEU A 20 1.91 11.27 -7.94
N PHE A 21 2.76 10.31 -8.30
CA PHE A 21 2.55 8.90 -7.97
C PHE A 21 2.48 8.66 -6.46
N LEU A 22 3.39 9.25 -5.68
CA LEU A 22 3.37 9.14 -4.22
C LEU A 22 2.13 9.80 -3.61
N VAL A 23 1.70 10.95 -4.11
CA VAL A 23 0.49 11.65 -3.66
C VAL A 23 -0.76 10.83 -3.95
N VAL A 24 -0.89 10.26 -5.16
CA VAL A 24 -2.01 9.39 -5.54
C VAL A 24 -2.03 8.14 -4.66
N LEU A 25 -0.87 7.51 -4.41
CA LEU A 25 -0.77 6.34 -3.55
C LEU A 25 -1.18 6.67 -2.11
N ALA A 26 -0.73 7.81 -1.57
CA ALA A 26 -1.10 8.28 -0.25
C ALA A 26 -2.60 8.59 -0.15
N ALA A 27 -3.16 9.31 -1.13
CA ALA A 27 -4.59 9.61 -1.20
C ALA A 27 -5.44 8.33 -1.26
N TYR A 28 -5.06 7.37 -2.11
CA TYR A 28 -5.76 6.08 -2.22
C TYR A 28 -5.78 5.35 -0.87
N ARG A 29 -4.65 5.33 -0.14
CA ARG A 29 -4.55 4.73 1.20
C ARG A 29 -5.42 5.46 2.23
N LEU A 30 -5.50 6.79 2.16
CA LEU A 30 -6.29 7.61 3.08
C LEU A 30 -7.80 7.49 2.82
N THR A 31 -8.23 7.24 1.58
CA THR A 31 -9.65 7.07 1.24
C THR A 31 -10.26 5.74 1.71
N GLY A 32 -9.49 4.86 2.36
CA GLY A 32 -10.02 3.64 2.98
C GLY A 32 -10.52 2.57 1.99
N HIS A 33 -10.31 2.76 0.68
CA HIS A 33 -10.65 1.75 -0.31
C HIS A 33 -9.84 0.49 -0.01
N VAL A 34 -10.54 -0.59 0.32
CA VAL A 34 -9.87 -1.85 0.56
C VAL A 34 -9.32 -2.35 -0.76
N THR A 35 -8.00 -2.27 -0.92
CA THR A 35 -7.33 -2.79 -2.09
C THR A 35 -7.61 -4.28 -2.19
N PRO A 36 -7.86 -4.83 -3.39
CA PRO A 36 -7.98 -6.28 -3.57
C PRO A 36 -6.67 -7.00 -3.22
N LEU A 37 -5.57 -6.27 -3.00
CA LEU A 37 -4.30 -6.78 -2.53
C LEU A 37 -4.13 -6.53 -1.03
N LEU A 38 -3.74 -7.56 -0.29
CA LEU A 38 -3.38 -7.46 1.12
C LEU A 38 -2.03 -8.13 1.38
N THR A 39 -1.16 -7.48 2.15
CA THR A 39 0.10 -8.07 2.58
C THR A 39 -0.08 -8.84 3.88
N VAL A 40 0.37 -10.09 3.93
CA VAL A 40 0.33 -10.95 5.11
C VAL A 40 1.32 -10.44 6.16
N LYS A 41 0.79 -10.08 7.34
CA LYS A 41 1.55 -9.39 8.40
C LYS A 41 2.11 -10.33 9.47
N SER A 42 1.51 -11.52 9.64
CA SER A 42 1.84 -12.46 10.71
C SER A 42 2.00 -13.89 10.17
N GLY A 43 2.63 -14.77 10.97
CA GLY A 43 2.82 -16.17 10.63
C GLY A 43 1.63 -17.08 10.98
N SER A 44 0.44 -16.53 11.28
CA SER A 44 -0.71 -17.34 11.70
C SER A 44 -1.26 -18.25 10.60
N MET A 45 -0.96 -17.94 9.34
CA MET A 45 -1.38 -18.70 8.17
C MET A 45 -0.29 -19.61 7.58
N THR A 46 0.85 -19.76 8.25
CA THR A 46 1.91 -20.68 7.83
C THR A 46 1.41 -22.13 7.93
N PRO A 47 1.72 -23.02 6.96
CA PRO A 47 2.57 -22.84 5.78
C PRO A 47 1.85 -22.30 4.52
N THR A 48 0.53 -22.14 4.56
CA THR A 48 -0.27 -21.73 3.38
C THR A 48 0.14 -20.33 2.89
N LEU A 49 0.24 -19.38 3.81
CA LEU A 49 0.66 -18.01 3.56
C LEU A 49 1.79 -17.64 4.52
N ASN A 50 2.85 -17.05 3.99
CA ASN A 50 3.99 -16.60 4.79
C ASN A 50 3.94 -15.08 4.99
N VAL A 51 4.59 -14.61 6.05
CA VAL A 51 4.79 -13.17 6.27
C VAL A 51 5.44 -12.56 5.02
N GLY A 52 4.90 -11.44 4.55
CA GLY A 52 5.36 -10.75 3.34
C GLY A 52 4.77 -11.26 2.03
N ASP A 53 3.95 -12.33 2.03
CA ASP A 53 3.17 -12.68 0.84
C ASP A 53 2.14 -11.57 0.58
N ILE A 54 1.90 -11.23 -0.68
CA ILE A 54 0.78 -10.34 -1.07
C ILE A 54 -0.30 -11.22 -1.69
N ILE A 55 -1.49 -11.23 -1.09
CA ILE A 55 -2.62 -12.03 -1.55
C ILE A 55 -3.60 -11.18 -2.34
N LEU A 56 -4.20 -11.77 -3.37
CA LEU A 56 -5.32 -11.20 -4.10
C LEU A 56 -6.63 -11.75 -3.55
N MET A 57 -7.53 -10.87 -3.13
CA MET A 57 -8.87 -11.23 -2.68
C MET A 57 -9.96 -10.72 -3.63
N GLU A 58 -11.05 -11.44 -3.64
CA GLU A 58 -12.28 -11.11 -4.36
C GLU A 58 -13.43 -10.90 -3.36
N PRO A 59 -14.40 -10.02 -3.66
CA PRO A 59 -15.65 -9.97 -2.91
C PRO A 59 -16.34 -11.33 -2.92
N VAL A 60 -16.94 -11.71 -1.80
CA VAL A 60 -17.64 -12.99 -1.65
C VAL A 60 -18.95 -12.77 -0.89
N SER A 61 -20.02 -13.39 -1.36
CA SER A 61 -21.31 -13.37 -0.67
C SER A 61 -21.28 -14.33 0.54
N PRO A 62 -22.06 -14.06 1.61
CA PRO A 62 -22.22 -14.99 2.72
C PRO A 62 -22.63 -16.40 2.28
N GLU A 63 -23.44 -16.52 1.23
CA GLU A 63 -23.98 -17.78 0.71
C GLU A 63 -22.87 -18.62 0.05
N ASP A 64 -21.96 -17.98 -0.69
CA ASP A 64 -20.89 -18.63 -1.44
C ASP A 64 -19.67 -19.02 -0.57
N LEU A 65 -19.61 -18.52 0.67
CA LEU A 65 -18.57 -18.89 1.63
C LEU A 65 -18.68 -20.34 2.09
N LYS A 66 -17.55 -21.04 2.01
CA LYS A 66 -17.43 -22.46 2.37
C LYS A 66 -16.41 -22.67 3.48
N VAL A 67 -16.60 -23.76 4.22
CA VAL A 67 -15.58 -24.27 5.13
C VAL A 67 -14.33 -24.62 4.32
N GLY A 68 -13.18 -24.13 4.76
CA GLY A 68 -11.90 -24.24 4.07
C GLY A 68 -11.47 -22.97 3.33
N ASP A 69 -12.38 -22.02 3.06
CA ASP A 69 -12.03 -20.74 2.43
C ASP A 69 -11.10 -19.93 3.35
N VAL A 70 -10.10 -19.28 2.75
CA VAL A 70 -9.28 -18.28 3.45
C VAL A 70 -9.88 -16.92 3.18
N ILE A 71 -10.25 -16.22 4.24
CA ILE A 71 -10.95 -14.95 4.15
C ILE A 71 -10.17 -13.83 4.82
N VAL A 72 -10.39 -12.62 4.32
CA VAL A 72 -9.94 -11.37 4.91
C VAL A 72 -11.13 -10.71 5.58
N PHE A 73 -10.99 -10.35 6.85
CA PHE A 73 -12.07 -9.73 7.61
C PHE A 73 -11.53 -8.75 8.66
N TYR A 74 -12.39 -7.84 9.10
CA TYR A 74 -12.12 -6.99 10.26
C TYR A 74 -12.40 -7.74 11.55
N SER A 75 -11.41 -7.81 12.44
CA SER A 75 -11.57 -8.42 13.77
C SER A 75 -12.75 -7.80 14.52
N PRO A 76 -13.68 -8.60 15.09
CA PRO A 76 -14.71 -8.06 15.96
C PRO A 76 -14.08 -7.23 17.09
N GLY A 77 -14.52 -5.98 17.24
CA GLY A 77 -14.02 -5.06 18.27
C GLY A 77 -12.65 -4.42 18.02
N ALA A 78 -12.00 -4.70 16.88
CA ALA A 78 -10.76 -4.03 16.50
C ALA A 78 -10.73 -3.71 15.00
N ASP A 79 -10.33 -2.49 14.64
CA ASP A 79 -10.19 -2.07 13.24
C ASP A 79 -8.88 -2.61 12.61
N LYS A 80 -8.72 -3.94 12.66
CA LYS A 80 -7.55 -4.65 12.13
C LYS A 80 -8.02 -5.74 11.18
N LEU A 81 -7.44 -5.74 9.98
CA LEU A 81 -7.62 -6.79 8.99
C LEU A 81 -6.85 -8.05 9.40
N ILE A 82 -7.56 -9.18 9.42
CA ILE A 82 -7.04 -10.51 9.73
C ILE A 82 -7.31 -11.41 8.53
N VAL A 83 -6.37 -12.34 8.26
CA VAL A 83 -6.50 -13.37 7.23
C VAL A 83 -6.50 -14.71 7.92
N HIS A 84 -7.63 -15.42 7.95
CA HIS A 84 -7.72 -16.76 8.54
C HIS A 84 -8.65 -17.67 7.72
N ARG A 85 -8.59 -18.98 8.00
CA ARG A 85 -9.41 -19.99 7.33
C ARG A 85 -10.74 -20.20 8.04
N VAL A 86 -11.82 -20.28 7.28
CA VAL A 86 -13.14 -20.68 7.77
C VAL A 86 -13.12 -22.15 8.17
N VAL A 87 -13.41 -22.44 9.44
CA VAL A 87 -13.47 -23.81 9.96
C VAL A 87 -14.90 -24.26 10.26
N LYS A 88 -15.83 -23.31 10.47
CA LYS A 88 -17.24 -23.59 10.69
C LYS A 88 -18.08 -22.39 10.27
N LYS A 89 -19.31 -22.65 9.79
CA LYS A 89 -20.30 -21.63 9.42
C LYS A 89 -21.49 -21.72 10.38
N SER A 90 -22.05 -20.57 10.77
CA SER A 90 -23.29 -20.47 11.54
C SER A 90 -24.19 -19.36 10.96
N PRO A 91 -25.46 -19.26 11.40
CA PRO A 91 -26.33 -18.16 11.01
C PRO A 91 -25.80 -16.79 11.40
N GLU A 92 -25.05 -16.69 12.51
CA GLU A 92 -24.50 -15.44 13.02
C GLU A 92 -23.18 -15.03 12.34
N GLY A 93 -22.48 -15.96 11.68
CA GLY A 93 -21.20 -15.67 11.05
C GLY A 93 -20.34 -16.90 10.77
N VAL A 94 -19.04 -16.68 10.69
CA VAL A 94 -18.04 -17.74 10.43
C VAL A 94 -17.06 -17.85 11.58
N TYR A 95 -16.71 -19.08 11.94
CA TYR A 95 -15.63 -19.36 12.86
C TYR A 95 -14.35 -19.47 12.04
N THR A 96 -13.35 -18.70 12.42
CA THR A 96 -12.07 -18.65 11.72
C THR A 96 -10.95 -19.20 12.59
N LYS A 97 -9.90 -19.66 11.91
CA LYS A 97 -8.68 -20.14 12.55
C LYS A 97 -7.50 -19.89 11.62
N GLY A 98 -6.41 -19.37 12.17
CA GLY A 98 -5.12 -19.37 11.48
C GLY A 98 -4.58 -20.79 11.32
N ASP A 99 -4.06 -21.14 10.14
CA ASP A 99 -3.56 -22.48 9.84
C ASP A 99 -2.48 -22.96 10.83
N ALA A 100 -1.66 -22.05 11.35
CA ALA A 100 -0.63 -22.32 12.36
C ALA A 100 -1.14 -22.23 13.81
N ASN A 101 -2.35 -21.69 14.03
CA ASN A 101 -2.87 -21.47 15.38
C ASN A 101 -3.31 -22.81 16.02
N PRO A 102 -3.22 -22.96 17.35
CA PRO A 102 -3.63 -24.19 18.03
C PRO A 102 -5.16 -24.37 18.10
N GLY A 103 -5.92 -23.27 18.09
CA GLY A 103 -7.37 -23.27 18.27
C GLY A 103 -8.08 -22.27 17.37
N ILE A 104 -9.41 -22.25 17.49
CA ILE A 104 -10.30 -21.27 16.84
C ILE A 104 -10.03 -19.90 17.44
N ASP A 105 -10.20 -18.86 16.62
CA ASP A 105 -10.06 -17.49 17.08
C ASP A 105 -11.09 -17.16 18.17
N TRP A 106 -10.64 -16.60 19.30
CA TRP A 106 -11.47 -16.35 20.48
C TRP A 106 -12.58 -15.31 20.27
N TRP A 107 -12.48 -14.47 19.23
CA TRP A 107 -13.51 -13.52 18.82
C TRP A 107 -14.58 -14.11 17.89
N SER A 108 -14.49 -15.40 17.55
CA SER A 108 -15.47 -16.06 16.69
C SER A 108 -16.84 -16.18 17.38
N PRO A 109 -17.97 -16.08 16.63
CA PRO A 109 -18.04 -15.97 15.18
C PRO A 109 -17.74 -14.56 14.65
N VAL A 110 -17.08 -14.48 13.50
CA VAL A 110 -16.89 -13.26 12.72
C VAL A 110 -18.19 -12.99 11.96
N PRO A 111 -18.86 -11.83 12.17
CA PRO A 111 -20.05 -11.45 11.43
C PRO A 111 -19.78 -11.37 9.92
N TYR A 112 -20.76 -11.73 9.09
CA TYR A 112 -20.60 -11.70 7.63
C TYR A 112 -20.29 -10.30 7.08
N GLU A 113 -20.82 -9.27 7.72
CA GLU A 113 -20.57 -7.85 7.40
C GLU A 113 -19.11 -7.42 7.63
N ASN A 114 -18.38 -8.13 8.49
CA ASN A 114 -16.96 -7.86 8.72
C ASN A 114 -16.06 -8.49 7.64
N ILE A 115 -16.60 -9.38 6.81
CA ILE A 115 -15.85 -10.07 5.77
C ILE A 115 -15.66 -9.13 4.60
N VAL A 116 -14.39 -8.88 4.29
CA VAL A 116 -13.98 -8.01 3.18
C VAL A 116 -13.94 -8.78 1.88
N GLY A 117 -13.43 -10.02 1.92
CA GLY A 117 -13.28 -10.84 0.73
C GLY A 117 -12.64 -12.19 1.00
N ARG A 118 -12.64 -13.04 -0.03
CA ARG A 118 -12.02 -14.36 -0.04
C ARG A 118 -10.71 -14.33 -0.83
N TRP A 119 -9.69 -15.02 -0.35
CA TRP A 119 -8.45 -15.23 -1.09
C TRP A 119 -8.73 -16.05 -2.36
N THR A 120 -8.32 -15.52 -3.51
CA THR A 120 -8.48 -16.14 -4.83
C THR A 120 -7.60 -17.38 -5.05
N GLY A 121 -6.68 -17.69 -4.11
CA GLY A 121 -5.62 -18.68 -4.28
C GLY A 121 -4.36 -18.11 -4.93
N PHE A 122 -4.43 -16.92 -5.53
CA PHE A 122 -3.26 -16.24 -6.09
C PHE A 122 -2.50 -15.47 -5.01
N LYS A 123 -1.17 -15.62 -5.00
CA LYS A 123 -0.28 -14.83 -4.15
C LYS A 123 1.00 -14.44 -4.88
N ILE A 124 1.49 -13.25 -4.57
CA ILE A 124 2.84 -12.80 -4.91
C ILE A 124 3.75 -13.25 -3.77
N PRO A 125 4.73 -14.13 -4.03
CA PRO A 125 5.58 -14.69 -2.98
C PRO A 125 6.43 -13.66 -2.25
N ASN A 126 6.62 -13.87 -0.95
CA ASN A 126 7.41 -12.98 -0.08
C ASN A 126 8.87 -12.79 -0.49
N TRP A 127 9.49 -13.77 -1.17
CA TRP A 127 10.89 -13.70 -1.61
C TRP A 127 11.14 -12.63 -2.68
N LEU A 128 10.09 -12.13 -3.35
CA LEU A 128 10.18 -10.95 -4.21
C LEU A 128 10.46 -9.66 -3.44
N GLY A 129 10.31 -9.66 -2.11
CA GLY A 129 10.60 -8.52 -1.25
C GLY A 129 9.56 -7.39 -1.28
N ILE A 130 8.68 -7.36 -2.28
CA ILE A 130 7.68 -6.29 -2.46
C ILE A 130 6.74 -6.20 -1.26
N GLY A 131 6.31 -7.34 -0.70
CA GLY A 131 5.46 -7.34 0.49
C GLY A 131 6.18 -6.79 1.72
N TYR A 132 7.44 -7.17 1.97
CA TYR A 132 8.23 -6.60 3.06
C TYR A 132 8.47 -5.10 2.91
N LEU A 133 8.73 -4.63 1.69
CA LEU A 133 8.82 -3.20 1.39
C LEU A 133 7.49 -2.50 1.72
N SER A 134 6.35 -3.07 1.32
CA SER A 134 5.04 -2.53 1.67
C SER A 134 4.81 -2.49 3.20
N LEU A 135 5.20 -3.52 3.95
CA LEU A 135 5.07 -3.56 5.40
C LEU A 135 5.95 -2.50 6.07
N PHE A 136 7.18 -2.35 5.60
CA PHE A 136 8.12 -1.33 6.09
C PHE A 136 7.56 0.07 5.87
N LEU A 137 7.18 0.43 4.64
CA LEU A 137 6.63 1.75 4.32
C LEU A 137 5.31 2.04 5.06
N SER A 138 4.51 1.00 5.35
CA SER A 138 3.27 1.14 6.13
C SER A 138 3.53 1.33 7.64
N GLY A 139 4.77 1.11 8.10
CA GLY A 139 5.13 1.13 9.51
C GLY A 139 4.68 -0.12 10.28
N GLU A 140 4.37 -1.21 9.59
CA GLU A 140 4.09 -2.52 10.21
C GLU A 140 5.40 -3.24 10.53
N LEU A 141 6.44 -3.02 9.71
CA LEU A 141 7.78 -3.54 9.91
C LEU A 141 8.71 -2.41 10.38
N TYR A 142 9.28 -2.55 11.57
CA TYR A 142 10.13 -1.55 12.25
C TYR A 142 9.53 -0.12 12.34
N PRO A 143 8.35 0.08 12.94
CA PRO A 143 7.85 1.43 13.22
C PRO A 143 8.79 2.22 14.16
N PRO A 144 9.00 3.54 13.94
CA PRO A 144 8.40 4.40 12.90
C PRO A 144 9.25 4.56 11.63
N TYR A 145 10.36 3.83 11.48
CA TYR A 145 11.41 4.13 10.51
C TYR A 145 10.92 4.21 9.05
N GLY A 146 10.08 3.28 8.60
CA GLY A 146 9.61 3.29 7.21
C GLY A 146 8.76 4.51 6.85
N ARG A 147 7.95 5.01 7.79
CA ARG A 147 7.18 6.25 7.61
C ARG A 147 8.11 7.47 7.57
N VAL A 148 9.14 7.49 8.42
CA VAL A 148 10.15 8.55 8.43
C VAL A 148 10.92 8.59 7.11
N VAL A 149 11.35 7.44 6.60
CA VAL A 149 12.03 7.35 5.29
C VAL A 149 11.13 7.87 4.17
N LEU A 150 9.85 7.51 4.17
CA LEU A 150 8.89 7.99 3.18
C LEU A 150 8.69 9.51 3.26
N MET A 151 8.58 10.08 4.47
CA MET A 151 8.49 11.53 4.66
C MET A 151 9.75 12.25 4.16
N ILE A 152 10.94 11.74 4.45
CA ILE A 152 12.21 12.30 3.96
C ILE A 152 12.23 12.28 2.43
N LEU A 153 11.85 11.18 1.80
CA LEU A 153 11.80 11.06 0.34
C LEU A 153 10.86 12.11 -0.28
N VAL A 154 9.67 12.30 0.30
CA VAL A 154 8.72 13.33 -0.16
C VAL A 154 9.31 14.73 0.01
N ILE A 155 9.89 15.05 1.17
CA ILE A 155 10.50 16.37 1.44
C ILE A 155 11.64 16.65 0.45
N VAL A 156 12.54 15.69 0.24
CA VAL A 156 13.65 15.83 -0.71
C VAL A 156 13.11 16.05 -2.13
N ASN A 157 12.10 15.29 -2.56
CA ASN A 157 11.48 15.50 -3.88
C ASN A 157 10.86 16.90 -4.02
N VAL A 158 10.13 17.37 -3.00
CA VAL A 158 9.54 18.72 -3.01
C VAL A 158 10.63 19.80 -3.09
N LEU A 159 11.71 19.67 -2.31
CA LEU A 159 12.84 20.61 -2.34
C LEU A 159 13.51 20.65 -3.71
N LEU A 160 13.70 19.49 -4.36
CA LEU A 160 14.27 19.42 -5.71
C LEU A 160 13.37 20.12 -6.75
N VAL A 161 12.05 19.92 -6.68
CA VAL A 161 11.10 20.63 -7.56
C VAL A 161 11.13 22.13 -7.31
N LEU A 162 11.16 22.56 -6.05
CA LEU A 162 11.24 23.99 -5.70
C LEU A 162 12.53 24.63 -6.20
N ALA A 163 13.68 23.96 -6.04
CA ALA A 163 14.96 24.44 -6.53
C ALA A 163 14.95 24.63 -8.06
N ASP A 164 14.39 23.66 -8.79
CA ASP A 164 14.27 23.72 -10.25
C ASP A 164 13.34 24.88 -10.70
N LEU A 165 12.21 25.09 -10.02
CA LEU A 165 11.31 26.21 -10.29
C LEU A 165 11.98 27.57 -10.07
N ILE A 166 12.79 27.70 -9.02
CA ILE A 166 13.55 28.93 -8.72
C ILE A 166 14.59 29.18 -9.82
N GLU A 167 15.32 28.15 -10.25
CA GLU A 167 16.32 28.27 -11.33
C GLU A 167 15.68 28.65 -12.67
N HIS A 168 14.51 28.09 -12.99
CA HIS A 168 13.74 28.45 -14.18
C HIS A 168 13.22 29.88 -14.15
N LYS A 169 12.73 30.37 -12.99
CA LYS A 169 12.30 31.76 -12.84
C LYS A 169 13.47 32.72 -13.06
N ARG A 170 14.62 32.46 -12.41
CA ARG A 170 15.83 33.30 -12.52
C ARG A 170 16.36 33.36 -13.95
N SER A 171 16.35 32.24 -14.66
CA SER A 171 16.77 32.17 -16.07
C SER A 171 15.83 32.94 -17.00
N ARG A 172 14.52 33.01 -16.69
CA ARG A 172 13.56 33.78 -17.46
C ARG A 172 13.70 35.29 -17.22
N GLU A 173 13.96 35.69 -15.98
CA GLU A 173 14.19 37.09 -15.61
C GLU A 173 15.44 37.65 -16.30
N SER A 174 16.56 36.93 -16.26
CA SER A 174 17.79 37.37 -16.95
C SER A 174 17.61 37.51 -18.46
N MET A 175 16.90 36.57 -19.11
CA MET A 175 16.61 36.66 -20.55
C MET A 175 15.60 37.77 -20.90
N ALA A 176 14.79 38.22 -19.94
CA ALA A 176 13.87 39.35 -20.14
C ALA A 176 14.62 40.69 -20.00
N GLU A 177 15.53 40.81 -19.03
CA GLU A 177 16.43 41.95 -18.88
C GLU A 177 17.32 42.13 -20.11
N ASP A 178 17.99 41.06 -20.58
CA ASP A 178 18.82 41.11 -21.80
C ASP A 178 18.04 41.56 -23.05
N ARG A 179 16.74 41.20 -23.15
CA ARG A 179 15.90 41.66 -24.29
C ARG A 179 15.49 43.13 -24.17
N ALA A 180 15.30 43.62 -22.94
CA ALA A 180 14.93 45.00 -22.70
C ALA A 180 16.09 45.98 -22.95
N GLU A 181 17.34 45.55 -22.76
CA GLU A 181 18.52 46.37 -23.07
C GLU A 181 18.84 46.47 -24.57
N VAL A 182 18.36 45.51 -25.38
CA VAL A 182 18.65 45.42 -26.83
C VAL A 182 17.56 46.05 -27.70
N SER A 183 16.42 46.46 -27.11
CA SER A 183 15.29 47.14 -27.79
C SER A 183 15.31 48.65 -27.60
#